data_AF-A0A7X3NVA1-F1
#
_entry.id   AF-A0A7X3NVA1-F1
#
_cell.length_a   1.000
_cell.length_b   1.000
_cell.length_c   1.000
_cell.angle_alpha   90.00
_cell.angle_beta   90.00
_cell.angle_gamma   90.00
#
_symmetry.space_group_name_H-M   'P 1'
#
loop_
_entity.id
_entity.type
_entity.pdbx_description
1 polymer ?
#
loop_
_entity_poly.entity_id
_entity_poly.type
_entity_poly.pdbx_seq_one_letter_code
_entity_poly.pdbx_strand_id
1 'polypeptide(L)'
;MQDFSRFVREVPDFPKPGILFKDITPLLGNPTAFHRVIDEFARHYKYEAIDVVAGPEARGFIFSTVLAYRIGAAFVPIRKKGKLPY
;
A
#
# COMPACT_ATOMS: atom_id res chain seq x y z
N MET A 1 15.21 8.36 6.22
CA MET A 1 13.95 7.93 5.54
C MET A 1 14.24 7.90 4.06
N GLN A 2 13.99 6.78 3.36
CA GLN A 2 14.28 6.69 1.93
C GLN A 2 13.27 7.53 1.13
N ASP A 3 13.75 8.19 0.08
CA ASP A 3 12.91 8.97 -0.83
C ASP A 3 12.41 8.09 -1.99
N PHE A 4 11.11 7.79 -1.94
CA PHE A 4 10.38 7.04 -2.96
C PHE A 4 9.61 7.96 -3.94
N SER A 5 9.63 9.29 -3.74
CA SER A 5 8.85 10.24 -4.55
C SER A 5 9.17 10.14 -6.04
N ARG A 6 10.42 9.85 -6.40
CA ARG A 6 10.85 9.61 -7.79
C ARG A 6 10.11 8.47 -8.50
N PHE A 7 9.49 7.56 -7.76
CA PHE A 7 8.73 6.43 -8.29
C PHE A 7 7.22 6.67 -8.30
N VAL A 8 6.77 7.84 -7.84
CA VAL A 8 5.37 8.25 -7.85
C VAL A 8 5.22 9.36 -8.88
N ARG A 9 4.43 9.10 -9.92
CA ARG A 9 4.14 10.11 -10.95
C ARG A 9 2.91 10.91 -10.56
N GLU A 10 2.91 12.18 -10.90
CA GLU A 10 1.75 13.04 -10.77
C GLU A 10 0.98 13.06 -12.09
N VAL A 11 -0.33 12.83 -12.02
CA VAL A 11 -1.23 12.88 -13.17
C VAL A 11 -2.27 13.97 -12.88
N PRO A 12 -2.14 15.18 -13.47
CA PRO A 12 -3.10 16.24 -13.26
C PRO A 12 -4.47 15.88 -13.86
N ASP A 13 -5.53 16.42 -13.26
CA ASP A 13 -6.92 16.34 -13.70
C ASP A 13 -7.48 14.92 -13.86
N PHE A 14 -6.96 13.95 -13.09
CA PHE A 14 -7.43 12.57 -13.09
C PHE A 14 -8.00 12.15 -11.73
N PRO A 15 -9.15 11.43 -11.66
CA PRO A 15 -10.03 11.07 -12.77
C PRO A 15 -10.98 12.19 -13.22
N LYS A 16 -10.88 13.38 -12.61
CA LYS A 16 -11.68 14.57 -12.94
C LYS A 16 -10.84 15.84 -12.72
N PRO A 17 -11.21 16.96 -13.35
CA PRO A 17 -10.51 18.24 -13.20
C PRO A 17 -10.33 18.67 -11.74
N GLY A 18 -9.17 19.26 -11.44
CA GLY A 18 -8.79 19.75 -10.12
C GLY A 18 -8.17 18.69 -9.20
N ILE A 19 -7.99 17.44 -9.65
CA ILE A 19 -7.32 16.39 -8.87
C ILE A 19 -5.90 16.16 -9.39
N LEU A 20 -4.90 16.33 -8.53
CA LEU A 20 -3.54 15.86 -8.78
C LEU A 20 -3.39 14.42 -8.31
N PHE A 21 -3.56 13.47 -9.21
CA PHE A 21 -3.51 12.06 -8.87
C PHE A 21 -2.07 11.57 -8.69
N LYS A 22 -1.82 10.89 -7.57
CA LYS A 22 -0.53 10.24 -7.29
C LYS A 22 -0.59 8.81 -7.79
N ASP A 23 0.06 8.55 -8.91
CA ASP A 23 0.13 7.20 -9.45
C ASP A 23 1.39 6.48 -8.99
N ILE A 24 1.16 5.41 -8.22
CA ILE A 24 2.14 4.53 -7.62
C ILE A 24 2.56 3.37 -8.54
N THR A 25 1.95 3.21 -9.72
CA THR A 25 2.26 2.09 -10.62
C THR A 25 3.75 1.98 -10.99
N PRO A 26 4.54 3.06 -11.17
CA PRO A 26 5.97 2.93 -11.42
C PRO A 26 6.74 2.38 -10.20
N LEU A 27 6.32 2.74 -8.98
CA LEU A 27 6.86 2.18 -7.74
C LEU A 27 6.57 0.69 -7.65
N LEU A 28 5.34 0.27 -7.95
CA LEU A 28 4.95 -1.14 -7.95
C LEU A 28 5.68 -1.95 -9.04
N GLY A 29 5.94 -1.34 -10.20
CA GLY A 29 6.67 -1.97 -11.30
C GLY A 29 8.19 -2.03 -11.09
N ASN A 30 8.74 -1.32 -10.11
CA ASN A 30 10.16 -1.36 -9.78
C ASN A 30 10.40 -2.34 -8.60
N PRO A 31 11.00 -3.52 -8.83
CA PRO A 31 11.13 -4.53 -7.79
C PRO A 31 11.97 -4.03 -6.61
N THR A 32 13.06 -3.32 -6.86
CA THR A 32 13.92 -2.79 -5.80
C THR A 32 13.17 -1.76 -4.94
N ALA A 33 12.43 -0.84 -5.56
CA ALA A 33 11.68 0.17 -4.83
C ALA A 33 10.53 -0.46 -4.03
N PHE A 34 9.77 -1.37 -4.63
CA PHE A 34 8.66 -2.03 -3.97
C PHE A 34 9.10 -2.83 -2.74
N HIS A 35 10.14 -3.66 -2.88
CA HIS A 35 10.71 -4.41 -1.75
C HIS A 35 11.18 -3.48 -0.63
N ARG A 36 11.90 -2.39 -0.97
CA ARG A 36 12.37 -1.41 0.02
C ARG A 36 11.24 -0.72 0.76
N VAL A 37 10.13 -0.38 0.08
CA VAL A 37 8.95 0.21 0.76
C VAL A 37 8.37 -0.76 1.78
N ILE A 38 8.21 -2.03 1.41
CA ILE A 38 7.70 -3.07 2.32
C ILE A 38 8.65 -3.28 3.51
N ASP A 39 9.95 -3.35 3.26
CA ASP A 39 10.94 -3.50 4.34
C ASP A 39 10.96 -2.26 5.26
N GLU A 40 10.78 -1.06 4.74
CA GLU A 40 10.63 0.15 5.55
C GLU A 40 9.36 0.12 6.42
N PHE A 41 8.23 -0.34 5.89
CA PHE A 41 7.01 -0.57 6.68
C PHE A 41 7.22 -1.63 7.76
N ALA A 42 7.77 -2.79 7.42
CA ALA A 42 8.04 -3.85 8.39
C ALA A 42 9.02 -3.40 9.48
N ARG A 43 10.05 -2.62 9.10
CA ARG A 43 11.03 -2.05 10.04
C ARG A 43 10.39 -1.06 11.00
N HIS A 44 9.39 -0.29 10.55
CA HIS A 44 8.66 0.65 11.40
C HIS A 44 7.94 -0.09 12.55
N TYR A 45 7.30 -1.23 12.25
CA TYR A 45 6.55 -2.03 13.22
C TYR A 45 7.38 -3.13 13.92
N LYS A 46 8.72 -3.14 13.76
CA LYS A 46 9.58 -4.25 14.21
C LYS A 46 9.44 -4.61 15.70
N TYR A 47 9.12 -3.64 16.54
CA TYR A 47 9.03 -3.81 17.99
C TYR A 47 7.58 -3.86 18.50
N GLU A 48 6.62 -3.91 17.58
CA GLU A 48 5.20 -3.99 17.88
C GLU A 48 4.71 -5.42 17.59
N ALA A 49 3.88 -5.96 18.48
CA ALA A 49 3.18 -7.22 18.23
C ALA A 49 1.92 -6.92 17.41
N ILE A 50 2.07 -6.87 16.09
CA ILE A 50 0.95 -6.66 15.17
C ILE A 50 0.30 -8.00 14.84
N ASP A 51 -0.91 -8.24 15.34
CA ASP A 51 -1.67 -9.45 15.04
C ASP A 51 -2.41 -9.36 13.70
N VAL A 52 -2.82 -8.15 13.30
CA VAL A 52 -3.69 -7.92 12.14
C VAL A 52 -3.30 -6.66 11.39
N VAL A 53 -3.20 -6.75 10.06
CA VAL A 53 -3.13 -5.61 9.15
C VAL A 53 -4.45 -5.52 8.38
N ALA A 54 -5.14 -4.38 8.49
CA ALA A 54 -6.34 -4.11 7.70
C ALA A 54 -6.01 -3.18 6.52
N GLY A 55 -6.54 -3.49 5.34
CA GLY A 55 -6.30 -2.70 4.12
C GLY A 55 -7.60 -2.30 3.43
N PRO A 56 -7.78 -1.03 3.02
CA PRO A 56 -8.94 -0.62 2.24
C PRO A 56 -8.80 -0.97 0.75
N GLU A 57 -9.90 -1.36 0.12
CA GLU A 57 -9.90 -1.69 -1.30
C GLU A 57 -9.66 -0.47 -2.21
N ALA A 58 -9.14 -0.64 -3.42
CA ALA A 58 -8.45 -1.83 -3.93
C ALA A 58 -6.92 -1.69 -3.78
N ARG A 59 -6.39 -0.48 -4.03
CA ARG A 59 -4.95 -0.22 -4.02
C ARG A 59 -4.31 -0.38 -2.64
N GLY A 60 -5.07 -0.19 -1.56
CA GLY A 60 -4.58 -0.45 -0.20
C GLY A 60 -4.19 -1.91 0.01
N PHE A 61 -4.91 -2.84 -0.63
CA PHE A 61 -4.62 -4.28 -0.55
C PHE A 61 -3.18 -4.62 -0.98
N ILE A 62 -2.61 -3.88 -1.93
CA ILE A 62 -1.31 -4.20 -2.52
C ILE A 62 -0.21 -4.15 -1.44
N PHE A 63 -0.19 -3.08 -0.64
CA PHE A 63 0.81 -2.93 0.41
C PHE A 63 0.43 -3.68 1.68
N SER A 64 -0.86 -3.63 2.07
CA SER A 64 -1.30 -4.23 3.33
C SER A 64 -1.17 -5.74 3.36
N THR A 65 -1.46 -6.42 2.25
CA THR A 65 -1.34 -7.89 2.17
C THR A 65 0.12 -8.34 2.23
N VAL A 66 1.00 -7.63 1.50
CA VAL A 66 2.44 -7.94 1.48
C VAL A 66 3.10 -7.58 2.81
N LEU A 67 2.66 -6.49 3.46
CA LEU A 67 3.11 -6.15 4.81
C LEU A 67 2.66 -7.20 5.84
N ALA A 68 1.39 -7.60 5.82
CA ALA A 68 0.87 -8.66 6.70
C ALA A 68 1.70 -9.94 6.57
N TYR A 69 1.94 -10.37 5.33
CA TYR A 69 2.83 -11.50 5.03
C TYR A 69 4.24 -11.29 5.60
N ARG A 70 4.83 -10.10 5.38
CA ARG A 70 6.21 -9.78 5.77
C ARG A 70 6.44 -9.80 7.28
N ILE A 71 5.44 -9.40 8.07
CA ILE A 71 5.52 -9.32 9.54
C ILE A 71 4.86 -10.51 10.25
N GLY A 72 4.27 -11.45 9.52
CA GLY A 72 3.62 -12.62 10.09
C GLY A 72 2.24 -12.35 10.73
N ALA A 73 1.56 -11.29 10.29
CA ALA A 73 0.24 -10.90 10.77
C ALA A 73 -0.89 -11.43 9.88
N ALA A 74 -2.11 -11.52 10.42
CA ALA A 74 -3.30 -11.77 9.62
C ALA A 74 -3.64 -10.54 8.76
N PHE A 75 -4.37 -10.75 7.66
CA PHE A 75 -4.88 -9.68 6.80
C PHE A 75 -6.41 -9.59 6.84
N VAL A 76 -6.94 -8.38 7.02
CA VAL A 76 -8.39 -8.10 6.97
C VAL A 76 -8.72 -7.15 5.81
N PRO A 77 -9.51 -7.57 4.82
CA PRO A 77 -9.93 -6.70 3.72
C PRO A 77 -11.06 -5.76 4.16
N ILE A 78 -10.85 -4.45 4.03
CA ILE A 78 -11.90 -3.44 4.17
C ILE A 78 -12.44 -3.10 2.79
N ARG A 79 -13.74 -3.30 2.56
CA ARG A 79 -14.39 -3.07 1.27
C ARG A 79 -15.59 -2.14 1.36
N LYS A 80 -15.95 -1.54 0.23
CA LYS A 80 -17.21 -0.80 0.09
C LYS A 80 -18.40 -1.71 0.38
N LYS A 81 -19.51 -1.09 0.77
CA LYS A 81 -20.77 -1.77 1.07
C LYS A 81 -21.16 -2.75 -0.06
N GLY A 82 -21.55 -3.97 0.33
CA GLY A 82 -22.00 -5.02 -0.59
C GLY A 82 -20.89 -5.75 -1.36
N LYS A 83 -19.61 -5.55 -1.00
CA LYS A 83 -18.47 -6.26 -1.62
C LYS A 83 -17.85 -7.36 -0.75
N LEU A 84 -18.30 -7.51 0.48
CA LEU A 84 -18.04 -8.68 1.31
C LEU A 84 -19.24 -9.64 1.23
N PRO A 85 -19.01 -10.97 1.26
CA PRO A 85 -20.04 -11.97 1.02
C PRO A 85 -21.03 -12.15 2.18
N TYR A 86 -20.68 -11.71 3.39
CA TYR A 86 -21.51 -11.75 4.59
C TYR A 86 -21.42 -10.40 5.32
#